data_AF-A0A967T467-F1
#
_entry.id   AF-A0A967T467-F1
#
_cell.length_a   1.000
_cell.length_b   1.000
_cell.length_c   1.000
_cell.angle_alpha   90.00
_cell.angle_beta   90.00
_cell.angle_gamma   90.00
#
_symmetry.space_group_name_H-M   'P 1'
#
loop_
_entity.id
_entity.type
_entity.pdbx_description
1 polymer ?
#
loop_
_entity_poly.entity_id
_entity_poly.type
_entity_poly.pdbx_seq_one_letter_code
_entity_poly.pdbx_strand_id
1 'polypeptide(L)'
;FLTHLHSDHTVGYPDLILTPWVMGRDEPLQVYGPEGVLNMTNHVLEAYQDDIKYRLYGLEPANNQGWQVNAHEIRAGMIYQDNNISVEAFLVNHGSWPTAYGFRFTTPDKVIVISGDTAPSENVATYSNNADILIHEVYYQKGFEQKDEVWKAYHAEHHTSTYELAEIANKAKPGLLVLYHILFWGATEADLLNEISEKYDGEVAVGTDLAVFE
;
A
#
# COMPACT_ATOMS: atom_id res chain seq x y z
N PHE A 1 0.87 -2.38 7.85
CA PHE A 1 1.29 -1.02 7.47
C PHE A 1 0.25 -0.47 6.52
N LEU A 2 -0.29 0.72 6.77
CA LEU A 2 -1.31 1.38 5.94
C LEU A 2 -0.68 2.61 5.27
N THR A 3 -0.73 2.66 3.94
CA THR A 3 -0.16 3.76 3.14
C THR A 3 -0.97 5.04 3.34
N HIS A 4 -2.29 4.92 3.30
CA HIS A 4 -3.27 5.97 3.57
C HIS A 4 -4.61 5.33 3.99
N LEU A 5 -5.64 6.14 4.26
CA LEU A 5 -6.90 5.66 4.86
C LEU A 5 -8.08 5.65 3.88
N HIS A 6 -7.83 5.52 2.58
CA HIS A 6 -8.91 5.24 1.63
C HIS A 6 -9.50 3.84 1.85
N SER A 7 -10.77 3.70 1.48
CA SER A 7 -11.55 2.49 1.75
C SER A 7 -11.02 1.26 1.03
N ASP A 8 -10.57 1.39 -0.21
CA ASP A 8 -9.99 0.30 -1.01
C ASP A 8 -8.68 -0.24 -0.41
N HIS A 9 -8.08 0.48 0.54
CA HIS A 9 -6.91 0.05 1.30
C HIS A 9 -7.24 -0.38 2.75
N THR A 10 -8.47 -0.12 3.24
CA THR A 10 -8.80 -0.25 4.67
C THR A 10 -10.09 -1.02 4.98
N VAL A 11 -10.94 -1.33 4.01
CA VAL A 11 -12.21 -2.06 4.26
C VAL A 11 -11.97 -3.47 4.80
N GLY A 12 -10.83 -4.09 4.51
CA GLY A 12 -10.42 -5.37 5.11
C GLY A 12 -9.89 -5.28 6.54
N TYR A 13 -9.66 -4.08 7.06
CA TYR A 13 -9.04 -3.87 8.37
C TYR A 13 -9.86 -4.44 9.55
N PRO A 14 -11.20 -4.27 9.62
CA PRO A 14 -12.00 -4.91 10.66
C PRO A 14 -11.89 -6.44 10.66
N ASP A 15 -11.86 -7.05 9.46
CA ASP A 15 -11.74 -8.51 9.33
C ASP A 15 -10.36 -9.00 9.79
N LEU A 16 -9.29 -8.26 9.47
CA LEU A 16 -7.94 -8.54 9.97
C LEU A 16 -7.83 -8.43 11.50
N ILE A 17 -8.66 -7.59 12.14
CA ILE A 17 -8.75 -7.50 13.59
C ILE A 17 -9.53 -8.69 14.17
N LEU A 18 -10.68 -9.05 13.59
CA LEU A 18 -11.60 -9.96 14.26
C LEU A 18 -11.40 -11.42 13.86
N THR A 19 -11.25 -11.73 12.58
CA THR A 19 -11.19 -13.13 12.12
C THR A 19 -9.95 -13.87 12.63
N PRO A 20 -8.72 -13.34 12.53
CA PRO A 20 -7.55 -14.01 13.10
C PRO A 20 -7.63 -14.17 14.62
N TRP A 21 -8.30 -13.26 15.32
CA TRP A 21 -8.57 -13.40 16.75
C TRP A 21 -9.48 -14.59 17.05
N VAL A 22 -10.59 -14.70 16.31
CA VAL A 22 -11.51 -15.85 16.40
C VAL A 22 -10.78 -17.16 16.06
N MET A 23 -9.79 -17.10 15.17
CA MET A 23 -8.94 -18.23 14.80
C MET A 23 -7.77 -18.50 15.77
N GLY A 24 -7.64 -17.70 16.83
CA GLY A 24 -6.71 -17.99 17.93
C GLY A 24 -5.52 -17.06 18.08
N ARG A 25 -5.41 -15.94 17.34
CA ARG A 25 -4.42 -14.90 17.64
C ARG A 25 -4.56 -14.49 19.11
N ASP A 26 -3.47 -14.54 19.86
CA ASP A 26 -3.42 -14.32 21.31
C ASP A 26 -2.59 -13.08 21.70
N GLU A 27 -2.25 -12.26 20.72
CA GLU A 27 -1.54 -11.00 20.88
C GLU A 27 -2.26 -9.85 20.13
N PRO A 28 -2.14 -8.60 20.60
CA PRO A 28 -2.74 -7.46 19.92
C PRO A 28 -2.19 -7.27 18.50
N LEU A 29 -3.06 -6.89 17.56
CA LEU A 29 -2.63 -6.52 16.21
C LEU A 29 -1.79 -5.24 16.24
N GLN A 30 -0.61 -5.25 15.62
CA GLN A 30 0.22 -4.06 15.45
C GLN A 30 -0.12 -3.36 14.13
N VAL A 31 -0.44 -2.07 14.18
CA VAL A 31 -0.86 -1.31 13.00
C VAL A 31 -0.07 -0.02 12.94
N TYR A 32 0.53 0.26 11.80
CA TYR A 32 1.30 1.47 11.53
C TYR A 32 0.63 2.19 10.35
N GLY A 33 0.23 3.44 10.52
CA GLY A 33 -0.48 4.20 9.50
C GLY A 33 -0.47 5.70 9.76
N PRO A 34 -1.01 6.52 8.85
CA PRO A 34 -1.03 7.97 8.99
C PRO A 34 -1.90 8.44 10.18
N GLU A 35 -1.85 9.74 10.45
CA GLU A 35 -2.79 10.41 11.34
C GLU A 35 -4.23 9.99 11.03
N GLY A 36 -4.99 9.63 12.06
CA GLY A 36 -6.35 9.11 11.95
C GLY A 36 -6.46 7.59 12.08
N VAL A 37 -5.36 6.83 11.97
CA VAL A 37 -5.41 5.36 12.16
C VAL A 37 -5.85 4.97 13.57
N LEU A 38 -5.49 5.74 14.59
CA LEU A 38 -5.95 5.52 15.96
C LEU A 38 -7.47 5.70 16.07
N ASN A 39 -8.00 6.78 15.49
CA ASN A 39 -9.44 7.04 15.46
C ASN A 39 -10.19 5.98 14.67
N MET A 40 -9.70 5.59 13.49
CA MET A 40 -10.28 4.49 12.71
C MET A 40 -10.35 3.21 13.53
N THR A 41 -9.25 2.84 14.19
CA THR A 41 -9.16 1.65 15.05
C THR A 41 -10.20 1.67 16.17
N ASN A 42 -10.29 2.78 16.90
CA ASN A 42 -11.26 2.93 17.99
C ASN A 42 -12.70 2.78 17.51
N HIS A 43 -13.07 3.43 16.39
CA HIS A 43 -14.43 3.34 15.86
C HIS A 43 -14.75 1.96 15.28
N VAL A 44 -13.78 1.26 14.69
CA VAL A 44 -13.96 -0.13 14.26
C VAL A 44 -14.24 -1.02 15.48
N LEU A 45 -13.43 -0.92 16.53
CA LEU A 45 -13.67 -1.70 17.76
C LEU A 45 -15.01 -1.36 18.42
N GLU A 46 -15.40 -0.09 18.42
CA GLU A 46 -16.71 0.35 18.91
C GLU A 46 -17.87 -0.22 18.09
N ALA A 47 -17.73 -0.26 16.75
CA ALA A 47 -18.73 -0.83 15.86
C ALA A 47 -18.97 -2.33 16.10
N TYR A 48 -17.93 -3.06 16.53
CA TYR A 48 -18.00 -4.51 16.81
C TYR A 48 -18.03 -4.85 18.31
N GLN A 49 -18.33 -3.89 19.19
CA GLN A 49 -18.29 -4.08 20.64
C GLN A 49 -19.20 -5.21 21.15
N ASP A 50 -20.35 -5.43 20.50
CA ASP A 50 -21.30 -6.48 20.88
C ASP A 50 -20.76 -7.89 20.56
N ASP A 51 -20.11 -8.06 19.39
CA ASP A 51 -19.42 -9.30 19.04
C ASP A 51 -18.24 -9.55 19.98
N ILE A 52 -17.43 -8.50 20.23
CA ILE A 52 -16.31 -8.59 21.17
C ILE A 52 -16.80 -9.03 22.56
N LYS A 53 -17.88 -8.42 23.07
CA LYS A 53 -18.48 -8.78 24.35
C LYS A 53 -19.02 -10.21 24.34
N TYR A 54 -19.67 -10.65 23.27
CA TYR A 54 -20.17 -12.01 23.15
C TYR A 54 -19.03 -13.04 23.15
N ARG A 55 -17.90 -12.72 22.51
CA ARG A 55 -16.72 -13.59 22.50
C ARG A 55 -15.94 -13.59 23.80
N LEU A 56 -15.99 -12.51 24.59
CA LEU A 56 -15.35 -12.46 25.90
C LEU A 56 -16.17 -13.14 27.00
N TYR A 57 -17.51 -13.07 26.92
CA TYR A 57 -18.38 -13.45 28.04
C TYR A 57 -19.55 -14.38 27.67
N GLY A 58 -19.74 -14.68 26.38
CA GLY A 58 -20.82 -15.50 25.84
C GLY A 58 -20.42 -16.96 25.62
N LEU A 59 -21.16 -17.64 24.74
CA LEU A 59 -21.04 -19.09 24.49
C LEU A 59 -20.06 -19.46 23.38
N GLU A 60 -19.50 -18.46 22.68
CA GLU A 60 -18.48 -18.63 21.64
C GLU A 60 -17.17 -17.96 22.09
N PRO A 61 -16.47 -18.52 23.10
CA PRO A 61 -15.38 -17.82 23.77
C PRO A 61 -14.15 -17.65 22.89
N ALA A 62 -13.53 -16.47 22.96
CA ALA A 62 -12.20 -16.19 22.43
C ALA A 62 -11.34 -15.50 23.51
N ASN A 63 -10.02 -15.46 23.32
CA ASN A 63 -9.10 -14.89 24.32
C ASN A 63 -9.27 -13.35 24.43
N ASN A 64 -8.86 -12.76 25.56
CA ASN A 64 -8.98 -11.30 25.76
C ASN A 64 -7.77 -10.49 25.27
N GLN A 65 -7.05 -10.97 24.26
CA GLN A 65 -5.83 -10.31 23.75
C GLN A 65 -5.91 -10.05 22.24
N GLY A 66 -6.30 -11.05 21.44
CA GLY A 66 -6.20 -10.98 19.98
C GLY A 66 -7.09 -9.96 19.29
N TRP A 67 -8.17 -9.51 19.94
CA TRP A 67 -9.05 -8.45 19.42
C TRP A 67 -8.46 -7.05 19.61
N GLN A 68 -7.52 -6.90 20.53
CA GLN A 68 -6.92 -5.62 20.84
C GLN A 68 -6.01 -5.18 19.69
N VAL A 69 -5.84 -3.86 19.57
CA VAL A 69 -5.03 -3.28 18.52
C VAL A 69 -4.10 -2.22 19.11
N ASN A 70 -2.82 -2.35 18.81
CA ASN A 70 -1.82 -1.33 19.06
C ASN A 70 -1.61 -0.54 17.77
N ALA A 71 -2.37 0.55 17.64
CA ALA A 71 -2.28 1.46 16.50
C ALA A 71 -1.21 2.53 16.75
N HIS A 72 -0.32 2.70 15.78
CA HIS A 72 0.80 3.64 15.78
C HIS A 72 0.60 4.63 14.63
N GLU A 73 0.34 5.90 14.99
CA GLU A 73 0.40 7.01 14.03
C GLU A 73 1.86 7.30 13.71
N ILE A 74 2.23 7.17 12.43
CA ILE A 74 3.62 7.28 11.99
C ILE A 74 3.95 8.66 11.43
N ARG A 75 5.25 8.90 11.27
CA ARG A 75 5.82 10.00 10.47
C ARG A 75 6.88 9.42 9.55
N ALA A 76 7.33 10.21 8.57
CA ALA A 76 8.42 9.80 7.70
C ALA A 76 9.70 9.51 8.50
N GLY A 77 10.47 8.51 8.07
CA GLY A 77 11.65 7.98 8.74
C GLY A 77 11.47 6.52 9.13
N MET A 78 12.35 6.02 10.01
CA MET A 78 12.27 4.66 10.54
C MET A 78 11.05 4.52 11.45
N ILE A 79 10.12 3.63 11.10
CA ILE A 79 8.86 3.44 11.84
C ILE A 79 8.79 2.10 12.58
N TYR A 80 9.59 1.12 12.15
CA TYR A 80 9.67 -0.19 12.76
C TYR A 80 11.04 -0.82 12.50
N GLN A 81 11.59 -1.49 13.50
CA GLN A 81 12.82 -2.26 13.34
C GLN A 81 12.85 -3.40 14.36
N ASP A 82 13.23 -4.59 13.88
CA ASP A 82 13.63 -5.73 14.71
C ASP A 82 14.91 -6.38 14.16
N ASN A 83 15.20 -7.62 14.55
CA ASN A 83 16.40 -8.34 14.10
C ASN A 83 16.32 -8.82 12.63
N ASN A 84 15.13 -8.83 12.03
CA ASN A 84 14.85 -9.40 10.71
C ASN A 84 14.54 -8.33 9.68
N ILE A 85 13.97 -7.20 10.09
CA ILE A 85 13.48 -6.17 9.16
C ILE A 85 13.59 -4.77 9.74
N SER A 86 13.89 -3.81 8.87
CA SER A 86 13.67 -2.38 9.12
C SER A 86 12.67 -1.82 8.12
N VAL A 87 11.75 -0.99 8.59
CA VAL A 87 10.71 -0.36 7.77
C VAL A 87 10.82 1.15 7.90
N GLU A 88 11.11 1.78 6.77
CA GLU A 88 11.15 3.23 6.61
C GLU A 88 9.89 3.70 5.88
N ALA A 89 9.20 4.70 6.42
CA ALA A 89 8.11 5.38 5.74
C ALA A 89 8.62 6.66 5.09
N PHE A 90 8.13 6.97 3.90
CA PHE A 90 8.41 8.23 3.21
C PHE A 90 7.14 8.85 2.66
N LEU A 91 7.07 10.18 2.66
CA LEU A 91 5.89 10.89 2.16
C LEU A 91 5.77 10.74 0.65
N VAL A 92 4.55 10.52 0.19
CA VAL A 92 4.18 10.54 -1.23
C VAL A 92 3.03 11.52 -1.45
N ASN A 93 2.80 11.92 -2.70
CA ASN A 93 1.78 12.92 -3.03
C ASN A 93 0.54 12.21 -3.57
N HIS A 94 -0.55 12.20 -2.82
CA HIS A 94 -1.82 11.63 -3.26
C HIS A 94 -2.87 12.75 -3.39
N GLY A 95 -2.49 13.80 -4.12
CA GLY A 95 -3.30 14.98 -4.44
C GLY A 95 -3.79 15.73 -3.22
N SER A 96 -5.11 15.83 -3.08
CA SER A 96 -5.74 16.55 -1.97
C SER A 96 -5.75 15.75 -0.66
N TRP A 97 -5.35 14.48 -0.68
CA TRP A 97 -5.29 13.65 0.51
C TRP A 97 -4.19 14.14 1.47
N PRO A 98 -4.48 14.41 2.76
CA PRO A 98 -3.54 15.12 3.63
C PRO A 98 -2.20 14.43 3.86
N THR A 99 -2.19 13.09 3.93
CA THR A 99 -0.97 12.32 4.22
C THR A 99 -1.07 10.92 3.65
N ALA A 100 -0.13 10.59 2.76
CA ALA A 100 0.07 9.26 2.22
C ALA A 100 1.56 8.88 2.32
N TYR A 101 1.82 7.59 2.50
CA TYR A 101 3.15 7.04 2.65
C TYR A 101 3.43 5.95 1.62
N GLY A 102 4.67 5.96 1.12
CA GLY A 102 5.34 4.76 0.63
C GLY A 102 6.17 4.14 1.75
N PHE A 103 6.49 2.86 1.60
CA PHE A 103 7.28 2.08 2.56
C PHE A 103 8.46 1.40 1.91
N ARG A 104 9.62 1.49 2.54
CA ARG A 104 10.84 0.76 2.19
C ARG A 104 11.11 -0.28 3.28
N PHE A 105 10.96 -1.55 2.90
CA PHE A 105 11.27 -2.71 3.72
C PHE A 105 12.68 -3.17 3.39
N THR A 106 13.54 -3.32 4.40
CA THR A 106 14.89 -3.87 4.24
C THR A 106 15.06 -5.05 5.17
N THR A 107 15.39 -6.20 4.59
CA THR A 107 15.81 -7.43 5.27
C THR A 107 17.32 -7.65 5.03
N PRO A 108 17.96 -8.67 5.64
CA PRO A 108 19.37 -8.97 5.37
C PRO A 108 19.69 -9.30 3.91
N ASP A 109 18.70 -9.74 3.14
CA ASP A 109 18.84 -10.30 1.81
C ASP A 109 18.10 -9.52 0.71
N LYS A 110 17.09 -8.72 1.06
CA LYS A 110 16.23 -8.02 0.09
C LYS A 110 15.82 -6.63 0.54
N VAL A 111 15.57 -5.77 -0.43
CA VAL A 111 14.92 -4.46 -0.30
C VAL A 111 13.66 -4.46 -1.15
N ILE A 112 12.51 -4.26 -0.49
CA ILE A 112 11.21 -4.15 -1.17
C ILE A 112 10.64 -2.76 -0.89
N VAL A 113 10.21 -2.07 -1.93
CA VAL A 113 9.54 -0.77 -1.80
C VAL A 113 8.12 -0.87 -2.30
N ILE A 114 7.17 -0.34 -1.54
CA ILE A 114 5.76 -0.20 -1.91
C ILE A 114 5.44 1.28 -1.96
N SER A 115 4.97 1.79 -3.10
CA SER A 115 4.71 3.23 -3.28
C SER A 115 3.54 3.74 -2.45
N GLY A 116 2.52 2.90 -2.23
CA GLY A 116 1.17 3.41 -1.97
C GLY A 116 0.59 4.09 -3.20
N ASP A 117 -0.53 4.78 -3.03
CA ASP A 117 -1.12 5.57 -4.10
C ASP A 117 -0.44 6.94 -4.13
N THR A 118 0.01 7.37 -5.30
CA THR A 118 0.78 8.59 -5.48
C THR A 118 0.79 9.06 -6.93
N ALA A 119 0.75 10.38 -7.10
CA ALA A 119 1.27 11.07 -8.27
C ALA A 119 2.80 10.87 -8.39
N PRO A 120 3.41 11.21 -9.53
CA PRO A 120 4.86 11.01 -9.73
C PRO A 120 5.67 11.65 -8.60
N SER A 121 6.56 10.86 -7.98
CA SER A 121 7.23 11.23 -6.74
C SER A 121 8.74 10.95 -6.79
N GLU A 122 9.55 11.99 -6.58
CA GLU A 122 11.01 11.83 -6.45
C GLU A 122 11.40 11.03 -5.19
N ASN A 123 10.54 11.02 -4.17
CA ASN A 123 10.77 10.18 -2.99
C ASN A 123 10.69 8.71 -3.37
N VAL A 124 9.72 8.29 -4.20
CA VAL A 124 9.68 6.91 -4.68
C VAL A 124 10.98 6.56 -5.41
N ALA A 125 11.44 7.40 -6.32
CA ALA A 125 12.71 7.16 -7.02
C ALA A 125 13.90 7.05 -6.06
N THR A 126 13.96 7.90 -5.04
CA THR A 126 15.04 7.95 -4.04
C THR A 126 15.05 6.72 -3.13
N TYR A 127 13.90 6.37 -2.55
CA TYR A 127 13.80 5.24 -1.60
C TYR A 127 13.86 3.88 -2.31
N SER A 128 13.50 3.84 -3.59
CA SER A 128 13.58 2.63 -4.43
C SER A 128 14.94 2.42 -5.10
N ASN A 129 15.91 3.31 -4.85
CA ASN A 129 17.23 3.22 -5.46
C ASN A 129 17.91 1.88 -5.11
N ASN A 130 18.15 1.04 -6.11
CA ASN A 130 18.64 -0.34 -5.97
C ASN A 130 17.75 -1.23 -5.08
N ALA A 131 16.44 -1.00 -5.05
CA ALA A 131 15.52 -1.97 -4.47
C ALA A 131 15.53 -3.26 -5.30
N ASP A 132 15.45 -4.42 -4.65
CA ASP A 132 15.25 -5.68 -5.36
C ASP A 132 13.89 -5.69 -6.05
N ILE A 133 12.86 -5.20 -5.36
CA ILE A 133 11.49 -5.10 -5.90
C ILE A 133 10.92 -3.71 -5.60
N LEU A 134 10.41 -3.04 -6.62
CA LEU A 134 9.55 -1.86 -6.51
C LEU A 134 8.12 -2.24 -6.91
N ILE A 135 7.19 -2.16 -5.97
CA ILE A 135 5.75 -2.33 -6.18
C ILE A 135 5.12 -0.93 -6.29
N HIS A 136 4.57 -0.59 -7.46
CA HIS A 136 4.09 0.76 -7.75
C HIS A 136 2.71 0.78 -8.41
N GLU A 137 1.87 1.74 -7.99
CA GLU A 137 0.56 1.98 -8.62
C GLU A 137 0.72 2.46 -10.07
N VAL A 138 -0.26 2.19 -10.95
CA VAL A 138 -0.17 2.69 -12.32
C VAL A 138 -1.53 2.84 -12.99
N TYR A 139 -1.67 3.89 -13.79
CA TYR A 139 -2.74 3.99 -14.77
C TYR A 139 -2.23 3.95 -16.22
N TYR A 140 -3.05 3.42 -17.11
CA TYR A 140 -2.77 3.37 -18.55
C TYR A 140 -2.86 4.76 -19.20
N GLN A 141 -1.78 5.25 -19.81
CA GLN A 141 -1.72 6.62 -20.34
C GLN A 141 -2.68 6.84 -21.51
N LYS A 142 -2.74 5.95 -22.52
CA LYS A 142 -3.68 6.17 -23.64
C LYS A 142 -5.15 6.11 -23.18
N GLY A 143 -5.45 5.38 -22.10
CA GLY A 143 -6.78 5.36 -21.48
C GLY A 143 -7.09 6.66 -20.74
N PHE A 144 -6.08 7.24 -20.09
CA PHE A 144 -6.15 8.56 -19.44
C PHE A 144 -6.51 9.66 -20.43
N GLU A 145 -5.88 9.65 -21.60
CA GLU A 145 -6.04 10.68 -22.64
C GLU A 145 -7.47 10.79 -23.18
N GLN A 146 -8.26 9.72 -23.05
CA GLN A 146 -9.67 9.64 -23.46
C GLN A 146 -10.65 10.15 -22.40
N LYS A 147 -10.19 10.46 -21.18
CA LYS A 147 -11.03 11.01 -20.12
C LYS A 147 -11.34 12.49 -20.37
N ASP A 148 -12.37 13.00 -19.73
CA ASP A 148 -12.63 14.43 -19.73
C ASP A 148 -11.58 15.20 -18.90
N GLU A 149 -11.46 16.49 -19.15
CA GLU A 149 -10.41 17.33 -18.57
C GLU A 149 -10.49 17.44 -17.03
N VAL A 150 -11.69 17.31 -16.45
CA VAL A 150 -11.85 17.31 -14.98
C VAL A 150 -11.28 16.03 -14.40
N TRP A 151 -11.59 14.89 -15.01
CA TRP A 151 -11.04 13.60 -14.61
C TRP A 151 -9.52 13.52 -14.78
N LYS A 152 -8.99 14.11 -15.86
CA LYS A 152 -7.55 14.19 -16.09
C LYS A 152 -6.84 14.99 -15.01
N ALA A 153 -7.34 16.18 -14.70
CA ALA A 153 -6.77 17.03 -13.66
C ALA A 153 -6.75 16.32 -12.31
N TYR A 154 -7.86 15.66 -11.94
CA TYR A 154 -7.92 14.89 -10.70
C TYR A 154 -6.91 13.73 -10.67
N HIS A 155 -6.87 12.86 -11.69
CA HIS A 155 -5.99 11.68 -11.66
C HIS A 155 -4.51 12.05 -11.71
N ALA A 156 -4.13 13.05 -12.50
CA ALA A 156 -2.74 13.49 -12.58
C ALA A 156 -2.21 14.04 -11.24
N GLU A 157 -3.09 14.56 -10.38
CA GLU A 157 -2.71 15.02 -9.04
C GLU A 157 -2.58 13.88 -8.01
N HIS A 158 -3.18 12.71 -8.26
CA HIS A 158 -3.31 11.63 -7.27
C HIS A 158 -2.57 10.34 -7.65
N HIS A 159 -2.34 10.09 -8.94
CA HIS A 159 -1.92 8.79 -9.48
C HIS A 159 -0.80 8.93 -10.52
N THR A 160 -0.13 7.82 -10.84
CA THR A 160 1.04 7.80 -11.74
C THR A 160 0.73 7.09 -13.07
N SER A 161 1.06 7.72 -14.20
CA SER A 161 0.92 7.07 -15.52
C SER A 161 2.00 6.03 -15.78
N THR A 162 1.76 5.13 -16.74
CA THR A 162 2.77 4.22 -17.30
C THR A 162 4.08 4.91 -17.71
N TYR A 163 4.00 6.08 -18.38
CA TYR A 163 5.20 6.79 -18.82
C TYR A 163 5.95 7.49 -17.68
N GLU A 164 5.23 8.06 -16.70
CA GLU A 164 5.85 8.66 -15.52
C GLU A 164 6.49 7.58 -14.63
N LEU A 165 5.83 6.42 -14.49
CA LEU A 165 6.39 5.29 -13.78
C LEU A 165 7.67 4.77 -14.45
N ALA A 166 7.70 4.71 -15.79
CA ALA A 166 8.93 4.34 -16.52
C ALA A 166 10.07 5.34 -16.22
N GLU A 167 9.79 6.63 -16.09
CA GLU A 167 10.80 7.65 -15.71
C GLU A 167 11.28 7.48 -14.26
N ILE A 168 10.37 7.16 -13.32
CA ILE A 168 10.71 6.82 -11.93
C ILE A 168 11.59 5.56 -11.89
N ALA A 169 11.21 4.50 -12.63
CA ALA A 169 11.93 3.23 -12.68
C ALA A 169 13.34 3.39 -13.27
N ASN A 170 13.52 4.25 -14.27
CA ASN A 170 14.84 4.59 -14.81
C ASN A 170 15.78 5.25 -13.79
N LYS A 171 15.22 6.06 -12.88
CA LYS A 171 15.99 6.67 -11.77
C LYS A 171 16.28 5.66 -10.66
N ALA A 172 15.27 4.90 -10.25
CA ALA A 172 15.35 3.95 -9.14
C ALA A 172 16.16 2.70 -9.46
N LYS A 173 16.08 2.23 -10.72
CA LYS A 173 16.70 0.99 -11.21
C LYS A 173 16.41 -0.22 -10.29
N PRO A 174 15.13 -0.53 -10.01
CA PRO A 174 14.81 -1.72 -9.24
C PRO A 174 15.25 -2.99 -9.99
N GLY A 175 15.48 -4.08 -9.26
CA GLY A 175 15.70 -5.40 -9.84
C GLY A 175 14.46 -5.86 -10.62
N LEU A 176 13.29 -5.70 -10.01
CA LEU A 176 11.98 -5.96 -10.59
C LEU A 176 11.01 -4.81 -10.30
N LEU A 177 10.34 -4.30 -11.32
CA LEU A 177 9.18 -3.41 -11.18
C LEU A 177 7.88 -4.22 -11.24
N VAL A 178 7.08 -4.18 -10.17
CA VAL A 178 5.75 -4.80 -10.11
C VAL A 178 4.68 -3.71 -10.18
N LEU A 179 3.80 -3.81 -11.17
CA LEU A 179 2.66 -2.91 -11.33
C LEU A 179 1.50 -3.39 -10.44
N TYR A 180 0.96 -2.55 -9.57
CA TYR A 180 -0.26 -2.85 -8.79
C TYR A 180 -1.25 -1.69 -8.87
N HIS A 181 -2.42 -1.81 -8.22
CA HIS A 181 -3.48 -0.77 -8.19
C HIS A 181 -3.75 -0.19 -9.58
N ILE A 182 -4.09 -1.08 -10.52
CA ILE A 182 -4.02 -0.77 -11.94
C ILE A 182 -5.32 -0.16 -12.45
N LEU A 183 -5.25 1.04 -12.99
CA LEU A 183 -6.37 1.66 -13.71
C LEU A 183 -6.25 1.35 -15.21
N PHE A 184 -6.80 0.19 -15.61
CA PHE A 184 -6.71 -0.30 -17.00
C PHE A 184 -7.41 0.62 -18.01
N TRP A 185 -8.58 1.16 -17.69
CA TRP A 185 -9.40 1.97 -18.61
C TRP A 185 -9.56 1.38 -20.03
N GLY A 186 -9.78 0.06 -20.10
CA GLY A 186 -9.94 -0.68 -21.36
C GLY A 186 -8.64 -1.28 -21.91
N ALA A 187 -7.50 -1.05 -21.26
CA ALA A 187 -6.24 -1.71 -21.55
C ALA A 187 -6.22 -3.18 -21.15
N THR A 188 -5.34 -3.93 -21.79
CA THR A 188 -4.86 -5.23 -21.34
C THR A 188 -3.54 -5.09 -20.59
N GLU A 189 -3.11 -6.15 -19.90
CA GLU A 189 -1.78 -6.22 -19.28
C GLU A 189 -0.65 -5.97 -20.28
N ALA A 190 -0.79 -6.51 -21.50
CA ALA A 190 0.19 -6.31 -22.56
C ALA A 190 0.29 -4.83 -22.98
N ASP A 191 -0.81 -4.08 -22.97
CA ASP A 191 -0.80 -2.66 -23.32
C ASP A 191 -0.02 -1.82 -22.30
N LEU A 192 -0.16 -2.14 -21.00
CA LEU A 192 0.61 -1.48 -19.92
C LEU A 192 2.10 -1.77 -20.06
N LEU A 193 2.45 -3.05 -20.25
CA LEU A 193 3.84 -3.47 -20.43
C LEU A 193 4.45 -2.83 -21.68
N ASN A 194 3.69 -2.74 -22.77
CA ASN A 194 4.13 -2.06 -23.99
C ASN A 194 4.45 -0.58 -23.70
N GLU A 195 3.55 0.18 -23.08
CA GLU A 195 3.79 1.61 -22.79
C GLU A 195 5.00 1.84 -21.86
N ILE A 196 5.17 1.01 -20.83
CA ILE A 196 6.34 1.11 -19.94
C ILE A 196 7.62 0.78 -20.71
N SER A 197 7.61 -0.27 -21.54
CA SER A 197 8.77 -0.70 -22.33
C SER A 197 9.22 0.31 -23.37
N GLU A 198 8.38 1.29 -23.74
CA GLU A 198 8.80 2.40 -24.62
C GLU A 198 9.88 3.28 -23.97
N LYS A 199 9.97 3.28 -22.63
CA LYS A 199 10.89 4.15 -21.88
C LYS A 199 11.77 3.40 -20.86
N TYR A 200 11.42 2.18 -20.45
CA TYR A 200 12.13 1.44 -19.42
C TYR A 200 12.45 0.02 -19.88
N ASP A 201 13.74 -0.31 -19.90
CA ASP A 201 14.27 -1.61 -20.37
C ASP A 201 14.44 -2.65 -19.23
N GLY A 202 14.11 -2.30 -17.99
CA GLY A 202 14.26 -3.20 -16.85
C GLY A 202 13.16 -4.25 -16.77
N GLU A 203 13.26 -5.15 -15.79
CA GLU A 203 12.27 -6.23 -15.61
C GLU A 203 10.97 -5.65 -15.05
N VAL A 204 9.85 -5.97 -15.70
CA VAL A 204 8.51 -5.50 -15.32
C VAL A 204 7.55 -6.67 -15.27
N ALA A 205 6.77 -6.76 -14.21
CA ALA A 205 5.69 -7.71 -14.06
C ALA A 205 4.37 -7.01 -13.67
N VAL A 206 3.26 -7.58 -14.10
CA VAL A 206 1.93 -7.13 -13.69
C VAL A 206 1.52 -7.90 -12.44
N GLY A 207 1.26 -7.19 -11.35
CA GLY A 207 0.71 -7.77 -10.13
C GLY A 207 -0.73 -8.23 -10.37
N THR A 208 -0.99 -9.50 -10.06
CA THR A 208 -2.33 -10.08 -10.08
C THR A 208 -2.63 -10.73 -8.73
N ASP A 209 -3.90 -10.87 -8.40
CA ASP A 209 -4.30 -11.53 -7.16
C ASP A 209 -3.66 -12.91 -7.05
N LEU A 210 -3.06 -13.19 -5.89
CA LEU A 210 -2.33 -14.42 -5.56
C LEU A 210 -0.98 -14.60 -6.28
N ALA A 211 -0.50 -13.63 -7.05
CA ALA A 211 0.83 -13.68 -7.65
C ALA A 211 1.95 -13.68 -6.58
N VAL A 212 3.08 -14.31 -6.91
CA VAL A 212 4.28 -14.39 -6.08
C VAL A 212 5.48 -13.92 -6.90
N PHE A 213 6.31 -13.07 -6.31
CA PHE A 213 7.53 -12.51 -6.89
C PHE A 213 8.71 -12.79 -5.94
N GLU A 214 9.89 -13.07 -6.48
CA GLU A 214 11.11 -13.46 -5.73
C GLU A 214 12.35 -12.64 -6.13
#